data_AF-A0A7S2SUI3-F1
#
_entry.id   AF-A0A7S2SUI3-F1
#
_cell.length_a   1.000
_cell.length_b   1.000
_cell.length_c   1.000
_cell.angle_alpha   90.00
_cell.angle_beta   90.00
_cell.angle_gamma   90.00
#
_symmetry.space_group_name_H-M   'P 1'
#
loop_
_entity.id
_entity.type
_entity.pdbx_description
1 polymer ?
#
loop_
_entity_poly.entity_id
_entity_poly.type
_entity_poly.pdbx_seq_one_letter_code
_entity_poly.pdbx_strand_id
1 'polypeptide(L)'
;EAREVFDALHSTPGSAVDQSTRDWFEERYVILALEDATRRILEGTGLGEAAVGASRVDEGGEVRKKDAPVTPGAALEQLEVQALQSEVVEQRHYPGKTQEDLAVPPGRRNSTWGVACDRTLYARHWYPPVAGCSPAGECFRRLREAVLEPEECAALVAGLERGMVGLFHQGGSTSLVPDDTVQQRLGGSVFRLLQDARRRVAAAVQADHGVHELYESGSLVTRLQADFPDDMWEVNHSHIYWNPHVDKANIPSYDFSALLYLNDGRGKHFEGGDFAFVDADGTDRVVAPACGRLLSFSSGLENLHHVRQLSHGTRFVLAMWFTCSKDHAHESLTLAHHEERDGNGEDPAALRDQPAAPSPSTGLLGSWSGGFLSLFGFG
;
A
#
# COMPACT_ATOMS: atom_id res chain seq x y z
N GLU A 1 6.20 30.72 4.07
CA GLU A 1 5.76 31.99 3.46
C GLU A 1 4.29 32.33 3.69
N ALA A 2 3.30 31.71 3.06
CA ALA A 2 1.88 32.12 3.19
C ALA A 2 1.34 32.09 4.64
N ARG A 3 1.70 31.03 5.40
CA ARG A 3 1.40 30.92 6.85
C ARG A 3 2.08 32.02 7.67
N GLU A 4 3.35 32.32 7.39
CA GLU A 4 4.09 33.38 8.09
C GLU A 4 3.52 34.77 7.81
N VAL A 5 3.06 35.03 6.58
CA VAL A 5 2.35 36.26 6.21
C VAL A 5 1.02 36.35 6.93
N PHE A 6 0.25 35.25 6.99
CA PHE A 6 -1.00 35.19 7.74
C PHE A 6 -0.78 35.49 9.22
N ASP A 7 0.18 34.81 9.86
CA ASP A 7 0.49 35.03 11.27
C ASP A 7 0.98 36.46 11.52
N ALA A 8 1.81 37.02 10.64
CA ALA A 8 2.26 38.41 10.74
C ALA A 8 1.10 39.41 10.69
N LEU A 9 0.14 39.22 9.76
CA LEU A 9 -1.04 40.06 9.60
C LEU A 9 -2.02 39.99 10.79
N HIS A 10 -2.01 38.89 11.52
CA HIS A 10 -2.98 38.62 12.57
C HIS A 10 -2.35 38.55 13.98
N SER A 11 -1.10 38.97 14.12
CA SER A 11 -0.32 38.98 15.37
C SER A 11 -0.71 40.09 16.37
N THR A 12 -1.82 40.80 16.15
CA THR A 12 -2.23 41.93 17.01
C THR A 12 -2.59 41.49 18.43
N PRO A 13 -2.03 42.11 19.49
CA PRO A 13 -2.38 41.78 20.87
C PRO A 13 -3.87 42.05 21.15
N GLY A 14 -4.63 41.00 21.47
CA GLY A 14 -6.05 41.09 21.86
C GLY A 14 -7.06 40.58 20.83
N SER A 15 -6.63 40.24 19.60
CA SER A 15 -7.48 39.55 18.61
C SER A 15 -6.91 38.16 18.35
N ALA A 16 -7.29 37.17 19.15
CA ALA A 16 -7.03 35.79 18.78
C ALA A 16 -7.88 35.47 17.55
N VAL A 17 -7.24 35.28 16.40
CA VAL A 17 -7.91 34.70 15.24
C VAL A 17 -8.31 33.28 15.63
N ASP A 18 -9.60 32.97 15.50
CA ASP A 18 -10.10 31.64 15.79
C ASP A 18 -9.53 30.60 14.82
N GLN A 19 -9.55 29.34 15.24
CA GLN A 19 -9.03 28.24 14.43
C GLN A 19 -9.78 28.13 13.09
N SER A 20 -11.08 28.44 13.05
CA SER A 20 -11.88 28.35 11.82
C SER A 20 -11.43 29.32 10.72
N THR A 21 -10.94 30.50 11.10
CA THR A 21 -10.43 31.50 10.17
C THR A 21 -9.06 31.10 9.63
N ARG A 22 -8.21 30.47 10.46
CA ARG A 22 -6.94 29.85 10.03
C ARG A 22 -7.22 28.73 9.03
N ASP A 23 -8.12 27.82 9.38
CA ASP A 23 -8.52 26.68 8.57
C ASP A 23 -9.05 27.13 7.19
N TRP A 24 -9.93 28.13 7.17
CA TRP A 24 -10.44 28.72 5.92
C TRP A 24 -9.32 29.32 5.05
N PHE A 25 -8.36 30.03 5.66
CA PHE A 25 -7.23 30.60 4.93
C PHE A 25 -6.34 29.52 4.31
N GLU A 26 -6.02 28.47 5.07
CA GLU A 26 -5.21 27.35 4.59
C GLU A 26 -5.89 26.65 3.40
N GLU A 27 -7.18 26.35 3.54
CA GLU A 27 -7.97 25.75 2.47
C GLU A 27 -8.00 26.64 1.21
N ARG A 28 -8.26 27.93 1.38
CA ARG A 28 -8.50 28.82 0.24
C ARG A 28 -7.23 29.24 -0.50
N TYR A 29 -6.11 29.43 0.20
CA TYR A 29 -4.94 30.08 -0.37
C TYR A 29 -3.70 29.19 -0.43
N VAL A 30 -3.62 28.14 0.39
CA VAL A 30 -2.42 27.29 0.45
C VAL A 30 -2.68 25.95 -0.24
N ILE A 31 -3.77 25.26 0.12
CA ILE A 31 -4.15 23.97 -0.48
C ILE A 31 -4.31 24.10 -2.00
N LEU A 32 -5.14 25.04 -2.47
CA LEU A 32 -5.37 25.23 -3.92
C LEU A 32 -4.09 25.57 -4.71
N ALA A 33 -3.15 26.31 -4.11
CA ALA A 33 -1.89 26.67 -4.76
C ALA A 33 -0.96 25.46 -4.88
N LEU A 34 -0.90 24.60 -3.85
CA LEU A 34 -0.14 23.35 -3.88
C LEU A 34 -0.74 22.33 -4.82
N GLU A 35 -2.07 22.22 -4.90
CA GLU A 35 -2.74 21.38 -5.89
C GLU A 35 -2.36 21.79 -7.33
N ASP A 36 -2.37 23.09 -7.64
CA ASP A 36 -1.97 23.62 -8.94
C ASP A 36 -0.47 23.38 -9.24
N ALA A 37 0.41 23.59 -8.25
CA ALA A 37 1.84 23.29 -8.39
C ALA A 37 2.10 21.80 -8.64
N THR A 38 1.46 20.93 -7.86
CA THR A 38 1.57 19.47 -7.99
C THR A 38 1.11 19.04 -9.39
N ARG A 39 -0.04 19.53 -9.85
CA ARG A 39 -0.57 19.22 -11.20
C ARG A 39 0.43 19.57 -12.29
N ARG A 40 1.06 20.75 -12.24
CA ARG A 40 2.06 21.18 -13.24
C ARG A 40 3.29 20.29 -13.28
N ILE A 41 3.79 19.84 -12.12
CA ILE A 41 4.92 18.90 -12.05
C ILE A 41 4.54 17.57 -12.71
N LEU A 42 3.33 17.05 -12.42
CA LEU A 42 2.85 15.80 -13.01
C LEU A 42 2.66 15.89 -14.53
N GLU A 43 2.03 16.96 -15.02
CA GLU A 43 1.85 17.19 -16.45
C GLU A 43 3.19 17.31 -17.21
N GLY A 44 4.22 17.92 -16.59
CA GLY A 44 5.54 18.09 -17.19
C GLY A 44 6.38 16.80 -17.30
N THR A 45 6.11 15.80 -16.46
CA THR A 45 6.91 14.57 -16.36
C THR A 45 6.36 13.39 -17.18
N GLY A 46 5.16 13.53 -17.76
CA GLY A 46 4.48 12.44 -18.47
C GLY A 46 4.02 11.30 -17.55
N LEU A 47 4.07 11.52 -16.23
CA LEU A 47 3.49 10.61 -15.24
C LEU A 47 1.99 10.88 -15.18
N GLY A 48 1.18 9.88 -15.57
CA GLY A 48 -0.27 9.91 -15.32
C GLY A 48 -0.53 10.10 -13.82
N GLU A 49 -1.48 10.98 -13.48
CA GLU A 49 -1.81 11.46 -12.13
C GLU A 49 -1.10 10.65 -11.02
N ALA A 50 0.07 11.10 -10.58
CA ALA A 50 0.65 10.55 -9.37
C ALA A 50 -0.24 11.01 -8.22
N ALA A 51 -1.30 10.24 -7.96
CA ALA A 51 -2.24 10.32 -6.87
C ALA A 51 -2.28 11.69 -6.19
N VAL A 52 -2.66 12.74 -6.93
CA VAL A 52 -3.10 13.97 -6.27
C VAL A 52 -4.35 13.53 -5.55
N GLY A 53 -4.27 13.36 -4.25
CA GLY A 53 -5.42 13.15 -3.37
C GLY A 53 -6.30 14.40 -3.34
N ALA A 54 -6.73 14.91 -4.50
CA ALA A 54 -7.75 15.93 -4.61
C ALA A 54 -9.10 15.20 -4.53
N SER A 55 -9.53 14.93 -3.30
CA SER A 55 -10.94 14.64 -3.06
C SER A 55 -11.72 15.93 -3.35
N ARG A 56 -12.41 15.96 -4.48
CA ARG A 56 -13.53 16.88 -4.66
C ARG A 56 -14.73 16.12 -5.23
N VAL A 57 -15.53 15.64 -4.28
CA VAL A 57 -16.97 15.38 -4.27
C VAL A 57 -17.66 15.30 -5.64
N ASP A 58 -18.10 14.08 -5.98
CA ASP A 58 -19.36 13.88 -6.69
C ASP A 58 -20.30 13.06 -5.76
N GLU A 59 -21.61 13.28 -5.87
CA GLU A 59 -22.67 12.94 -4.87
C GLU A 59 -22.95 11.43 -4.64
N GLY A 60 -21.93 10.63 -4.35
CA GLY A 60 -22.06 9.22 -3.98
C GLY A 60 -21.12 8.85 -2.83
N GLY A 61 -21.70 8.62 -1.64
CA GLY A 61 -21.08 7.97 -0.46
C GLY A 61 -19.55 8.01 -0.34
N GLU A 62 -19.05 8.95 0.47
CA GLU A 62 -17.62 9.16 0.75
C GLU A 62 -16.96 7.89 1.34
N VAL A 63 -16.16 7.17 0.55
CA VAL A 63 -15.18 6.22 1.10
C VAL A 63 -13.99 7.05 1.57
N ARG A 64 -13.64 7.00 2.86
CA ARG A 64 -12.48 7.72 3.43
C ARG A 64 -11.25 6.81 3.46
N LYS A 65 -10.10 7.28 2.92
CA LYS A 65 -8.84 6.52 2.98
C LYS A 65 -8.46 6.37 4.44
N LYS A 66 -7.92 5.21 4.82
CA LYS A 66 -7.34 5.05 6.15
C LYS A 66 -6.25 6.12 6.32
N ASP A 67 -6.26 6.78 7.48
CA ASP A 67 -5.38 7.91 7.80
C ASP A 67 -5.49 9.10 6.83
N ALA A 68 -6.62 9.24 6.11
CA ALA A 68 -6.90 10.44 5.33
C ALA A 68 -6.95 11.67 6.26
N PRO A 69 -6.43 12.82 5.82
CA PRO A 69 -6.48 14.03 6.61
C PRO A 69 -7.94 14.45 6.82
N VAL A 70 -8.29 14.66 8.10
CA VAL A 70 -9.61 15.14 8.52
C VAL A 70 -9.61 16.62 8.91
N THR A 71 -8.45 17.28 8.80
CA THR A 71 -8.27 18.71 9.08
C THR A 71 -7.53 19.38 7.92
N PRO A 72 -7.74 20.68 7.67
CA PRO A 72 -7.01 21.42 6.63
C PRO A 72 -5.49 21.40 6.84
N GLY A 73 -5.03 21.50 8.09
CA GLY A 73 -3.60 21.39 8.42
C GLY A 73 -3.00 20.04 8.00
N ALA A 74 -3.69 18.94 8.30
CA ALA A 74 -3.25 17.60 7.86
C ALA A 74 -3.34 17.42 6.33
N ALA A 75 -4.32 18.04 5.67
CA ALA A 75 -4.44 18.01 4.22
C ALA A 75 -3.29 18.76 3.55
N LEU A 76 -2.87 19.88 4.15
CA LEU A 76 -1.69 20.60 3.71
C LEU A 76 -0.41 19.77 3.86
N GLU A 77 -0.22 19.14 5.02
CA GLU A 77 0.94 18.25 5.26
C GLU A 77 0.99 17.12 4.22
N GLN A 78 -0.15 16.52 3.89
CA GLN A 78 -0.23 15.51 2.84
C GLN A 78 0.20 16.09 1.48
N LEU A 79 -0.25 17.29 1.10
CA LEU A 79 0.13 17.93 -0.16
C LEU A 79 1.63 18.27 -0.21
N GLU A 80 2.21 18.75 0.88
CA GLU A 80 3.66 19.00 0.99
C GLU A 80 4.45 17.70 0.76
N VAL A 81 4.02 16.60 1.39
CA VAL A 81 4.62 15.28 1.22
C VAL A 81 4.50 14.77 -0.22
N GLN A 82 3.34 14.95 -0.86
CA GLN A 82 3.15 14.58 -2.26
C GLN A 82 4.02 15.42 -3.21
N ALA A 83 4.15 16.72 -2.97
CA ALA A 83 5.03 17.60 -3.76
C ALA A 83 6.50 17.18 -3.65
N LEU A 84 6.96 16.82 -2.45
CA LEU A 84 8.32 16.31 -2.23
C LEU A 84 8.55 14.98 -2.94
N GLN A 85 7.58 14.06 -2.89
CA GLN A 85 7.66 12.83 -3.68
C GLN A 85 7.80 13.14 -5.17
N SER A 86 6.97 14.04 -5.72
CA SER A 86 7.04 14.43 -7.13
C SER A 86 8.40 15.01 -7.51
N GLU A 87 8.97 15.88 -6.68
CA GLU A 87 10.32 16.43 -6.89
C GLU A 87 11.39 15.32 -6.90
N VAL A 88 11.33 14.40 -5.93
CA VAL A 88 12.29 13.28 -5.84
C VAL A 88 12.15 12.34 -7.04
N VAL A 89 10.93 12.11 -7.53
CA VAL A 89 10.69 11.34 -8.76
C VAL A 89 11.29 12.05 -9.98
N GLU A 90 11.02 13.34 -10.17
CA GLU A 90 11.56 14.13 -11.28
C GLU A 90 13.10 14.11 -11.30
N GLN A 91 13.74 14.18 -10.13
CA GLN A 91 15.19 14.17 -10.01
C GLN A 91 15.81 12.79 -10.24
N ARG A 92 15.18 11.71 -9.77
CA ARG A 92 15.82 10.38 -9.68
C ARG A 92 15.33 9.38 -10.72
N HIS A 93 14.14 9.57 -11.30
CA HIS A 93 13.52 8.65 -12.25
C HIS A 93 13.68 9.19 -13.68
N TYR A 94 14.74 8.74 -14.36
CA TYR A 94 15.05 9.11 -15.73
C TYR A 94 15.64 7.92 -16.50
N PRO A 95 15.49 7.86 -17.82
CA PRO A 95 15.99 6.74 -18.62
C PRO A 95 17.53 6.69 -18.63
N GLY A 96 18.10 5.49 -18.76
CA GLY A 96 19.53 5.29 -18.94
C GLY A 96 20.34 5.08 -17.65
N LYS A 97 19.68 4.98 -16.49
CA LYS A 97 20.32 4.56 -15.24
C LYS A 97 20.89 3.14 -15.35
N THR A 98 22.02 2.91 -14.67
CA THR A 98 22.56 1.56 -14.50
C THR A 98 21.64 0.73 -13.62
N GLN A 99 21.71 -0.59 -13.73
CA GLN A 99 20.91 -1.50 -12.91
C GLN A 99 21.82 -2.44 -12.12
N GLU A 100 21.53 -2.60 -10.83
CA GLU A 100 22.23 -3.53 -9.95
C GLU A 100 21.22 -4.46 -9.28
N ASP A 101 21.40 -5.77 -9.43
CA ASP A 101 20.55 -6.77 -8.78
C ASP A 101 20.88 -6.87 -7.28
N LEU A 102 19.89 -6.62 -6.44
CA LEU A 102 19.92 -7.02 -5.05
C LEU A 102 19.49 -8.49 -4.97
N ALA A 103 20.43 -9.34 -4.58
CA ALA A 103 20.20 -10.77 -4.47
C ALA A 103 20.83 -11.33 -3.19
N VAL A 104 20.25 -12.40 -2.66
CA VAL A 104 20.86 -13.18 -1.59
C VAL A 104 21.97 -14.06 -2.18
N PRO A 105 23.22 -13.98 -1.68
CA PRO A 105 24.30 -14.82 -2.16
C PRO A 105 24.01 -16.32 -2.01
N PRO A 106 24.52 -17.18 -2.89
CA PRO A 106 24.37 -18.62 -2.77
C PRO A 106 24.78 -19.14 -1.39
N GLY A 107 23.96 -20.01 -0.80
CA GLY A 107 24.19 -20.57 0.53
C GLY A 107 23.79 -19.68 1.70
N ARG A 108 23.31 -18.45 1.45
CA ARG A 108 22.67 -17.59 2.46
C ARG A 108 21.16 -17.62 2.32
N ARG A 109 20.47 -17.25 3.39
CA ARG A 109 19.00 -17.10 3.41
C ARG A 109 18.54 -15.64 3.50
N ASN A 110 19.47 -14.71 3.73
CA ASN A 110 19.16 -13.30 3.81
C ASN A 110 20.31 -12.42 3.34
N SER A 111 20.00 -11.16 3.02
CA SER A 111 20.97 -10.09 2.74
C SER A 111 20.37 -8.76 3.15
N THR A 112 21.21 -7.87 3.67
CA THR A 112 20.81 -6.55 4.18
C THR A 112 21.70 -5.49 3.54
N TRP A 113 21.08 -4.40 3.12
CA TRP A 113 21.74 -3.20 2.65
C TRP A 113 21.31 -2.04 3.52
N GLY A 114 22.27 -1.36 4.13
CA GLY A 114 22.00 -0.10 4.83
C GLY A 114 21.84 1.03 3.81
N VAL A 115 20.84 1.88 4.02
CA VAL A 115 20.63 3.11 3.25
C VAL A 115 20.53 4.28 4.22
N ALA A 116 21.03 5.44 3.80
CA ALA A 116 20.91 6.65 4.61
C ALA A 116 19.43 7.03 4.72
N CYS A 117 18.91 7.12 5.95
CA CYS A 117 17.53 7.55 6.16
C CYS A 117 17.30 8.95 5.61
N ASP A 118 16.25 9.12 4.83
CA ASP A 118 15.74 10.45 4.55
C ASP A 118 14.88 10.90 5.74
N ARG A 119 15.39 11.87 6.50
CA ARG A 119 14.76 12.28 7.76
C ARG A 119 13.48 13.09 7.55
N THR A 120 13.21 13.52 6.33
CA THR A 120 12.14 14.45 6.01
C THR A 120 10.80 13.82 6.39
N LEU A 121 10.53 12.61 5.92
CA LEU A 121 9.28 11.88 6.23
C LEU A 121 9.18 11.33 7.66
N TYR A 122 10.29 11.26 8.38
CA TYR A 122 10.33 10.78 9.77
C TYR A 122 10.39 11.91 10.80
N ALA A 123 10.27 13.16 10.36
CA ALA A 123 10.29 14.31 11.23
C ALA A 123 8.95 14.52 11.95
N ARG A 124 9.01 15.11 13.14
CA ARG A 124 7.86 15.29 14.06
C ARG A 124 6.63 16.00 13.49
N HIS A 125 6.73 16.62 12.32
CA HIS A 125 5.70 17.49 11.76
C HIS A 125 4.77 16.80 10.76
N TRP A 126 5.07 15.61 10.24
CA TRP A 126 4.16 14.87 9.34
C TRP A 126 3.66 13.57 9.94
N TYR A 127 4.52 12.89 10.69
CA TYR A 127 4.15 11.73 11.49
C TYR A 127 5.15 11.60 12.64
N PRO A 128 4.74 11.75 13.91
CA PRO A 128 5.68 11.68 15.03
C PRO A 128 6.38 10.33 15.09
N PRO A 129 7.74 10.29 15.08
CA PRO A 129 8.45 9.02 15.16
C PRO A 129 8.26 8.40 16.55
N VAL A 130 8.01 7.09 16.57
CA VAL A 130 7.92 6.29 17.79
C VAL A 130 9.33 5.91 18.23
N ALA A 131 9.73 6.36 19.42
CA ALA A 131 11.06 6.13 19.95
C ALA A 131 11.37 4.63 20.06
N GLY A 132 12.51 4.20 19.50
CA GLY A 132 12.93 2.80 19.51
C GLY A 132 12.22 1.90 18.49
N CYS A 133 11.38 2.46 17.62
CA CYS A 133 10.76 1.71 16.53
C CYS A 133 10.88 2.44 15.18
N SER A 134 10.36 3.67 15.07
CA SER A 134 10.36 4.37 13.77
C SER A 134 11.79 4.58 13.25
N PRO A 135 12.02 4.46 11.93
CA PRO A 135 13.33 4.67 11.33
C PRO A 135 13.96 6.00 11.74
N ALA A 136 15.08 5.92 12.48
CA ALA A 136 15.81 7.09 12.96
C ALA A 136 17.33 6.83 12.89
N GLY A 137 17.91 7.08 11.72
CA GLY A 137 19.36 7.04 11.50
C GLY A 137 19.89 5.76 10.84
N GLU A 138 19.18 4.63 10.95
CA GLU A 138 19.50 3.39 10.23
C GLU A 138 18.29 2.92 9.41
N CYS A 139 18.34 3.19 8.11
CA CYS A 139 17.34 2.73 7.15
C CYS A 139 17.93 1.60 6.33
N PHE A 140 17.08 0.77 5.75
CA PHE A 140 17.58 -0.48 5.18
C PHE A 140 16.68 -1.02 4.08
N ARG A 141 17.25 -1.96 3.34
CA ARG A 141 16.59 -2.89 2.44
C ARG A 141 17.03 -4.28 2.83
N ARG A 142 16.13 -5.25 2.86
CA ARG A 142 16.46 -6.62 3.25
C ARG A 142 15.73 -7.62 2.39
N LEU A 143 16.47 -8.65 1.99
CA LEU A 143 15.91 -9.82 1.33
C LEU A 143 16.01 -11.02 2.25
N ARG A 144 14.95 -11.81 2.28
CA ARG A 144 14.89 -13.13 2.91
C ARG A 144 14.32 -14.13 1.90
N GLU A 145 15.00 -15.26 1.75
CA GLU A 145 14.54 -16.36 0.91
C GLU A 145 13.75 -17.38 1.72
N ALA A 146 12.86 -18.11 1.03
CA ALA A 146 12.11 -19.24 1.59
C ALA A 146 11.31 -18.89 2.85
N VAL A 147 10.55 -17.78 2.81
CA VAL A 147 9.49 -17.50 3.79
C VAL A 147 8.28 -18.41 3.56
N LEU A 148 8.06 -18.77 2.30
CA LEU A 148 7.12 -19.80 1.86
C LEU A 148 7.87 -20.88 1.08
N GLU A 149 7.38 -22.11 1.19
CA GLU A 149 7.83 -23.23 0.38
C GLU A 149 7.16 -23.23 -1.02
N PRO A 150 7.76 -23.86 -2.04
CA PRO A 150 7.23 -23.88 -3.39
C PRO A 150 5.78 -24.36 -3.51
N GLU A 151 5.38 -25.36 -2.72
CA GLU A 151 4.02 -25.87 -2.67
C GLU A 151 3.02 -24.87 -2.06
N GLU A 152 3.46 -24.07 -1.09
CA GLU A 152 2.64 -23.03 -0.47
C GLU A 152 2.37 -21.90 -1.48
N CYS A 153 3.41 -21.47 -2.20
CA CYS A 153 3.27 -20.53 -3.32
C CYS A 153 2.29 -21.04 -4.38
N ALA A 154 2.46 -22.29 -4.84
CA ALA A 154 1.59 -22.88 -5.86
C ALA A 154 0.12 -22.94 -5.40
N ALA A 155 -0.12 -23.31 -4.15
CA ALA A 155 -1.46 -23.34 -3.57
C ALA A 155 -2.08 -21.93 -3.46
N LEU A 156 -1.30 -20.93 -3.02
CA LEU A 156 -1.74 -19.53 -2.95
C LEU A 156 -2.06 -18.98 -4.34
N VAL A 157 -1.15 -19.12 -5.31
CA VAL A 157 -1.33 -18.65 -6.68
C VAL A 157 -2.58 -19.26 -7.30
N ALA A 158 -2.75 -20.59 -7.24
CA ALA A 158 -3.94 -21.24 -7.79
C ALA A 158 -5.23 -20.78 -7.10
N GLY A 159 -5.19 -20.52 -5.79
CA GLY A 159 -6.32 -19.98 -5.05
C GLY A 159 -6.68 -18.55 -5.45
N LEU A 160 -5.67 -17.69 -5.60
CA LEU A 160 -5.81 -16.28 -5.97
C LEU A 160 -6.26 -16.11 -7.42
N GLU A 161 -5.75 -16.93 -8.34
CA GLU A 161 -6.21 -16.95 -9.74
C GLU A 161 -7.73 -17.15 -9.83
N ARG A 162 -8.31 -18.02 -8.99
CA ARG A 162 -9.77 -18.22 -8.92
C ARG A 162 -10.47 -17.14 -8.12
N GLY A 163 -9.93 -16.79 -6.96
CA GLY A 163 -10.58 -15.88 -6.00
C GLY A 163 -10.63 -14.42 -6.46
N MET A 164 -9.73 -14.02 -7.37
CA MET A 164 -9.63 -12.66 -7.91
C MET A 164 -10.33 -12.49 -9.26
N VAL A 165 -11.10 -13.47 -9.73
CA VAL A 165 -11.97 -13.32 -10.90
C VAL A 165 -13.16 -12.41 -10.56
N GLY A 166 -13.50 -11.48 -11.45
CA GLY A 166 -14.64 -10.57 -11.30
C GLY A 166 -14.48 -9.57 -10.15
N LEU A 167 -13.23 -9.21 -9.82
CA LEU A 167 -12.93 -8.07 -8.97
C LEU A 167 -12.66 -6.86 -9.86
N PHE A 168 -12.96 -5.67 -9.32
CA PHE A 168 -12.57 -4.43 -9.96
C PHE A 168 -11.05 -4.36 -10.15
N HIS A 169 -10.62 -3.82 -11.29
CA HIS A 169 -9.22 -3.66 -11.64
C HIS A 169 -8.94 -2.29 -12.23
N GLN A 170 -7.65 -1.93 -12.24
CA GLN A 170 -7.12 -0.68 -12.73
C GLN A 170 -5.98 -0.98 -13.69
N GLY A 171 -6.29 -0.98 -14.97
CA GLY A 171 -5.49 -1.60 -16.00
C GLY A 171 -5.11 -3.03 -15.63
N GLY A 172 -3.81 -3.34 -15.70
CA GLY A 172 -3.30 -4.67 -15.36
C GLY A 172 -3.28 -5.02 -13.87
N SER A 173 -3.74 -4.15 -12.97
CA SER A 173 -3.65 -4.34 -11.53
C SER A 173 -5.00 -4.69 -10.90
N THR A 174 -5.07 -5.81 -10.20
CA THR A 174 -6.20 -6.20 -9.35
C THR A 174 -5.71 -6.39 -7.93
N SER A 175 -6.40 -5.82 -6.94
CA SER A 175 -6.01 -5.91 -5.52
C SER A 175 -7.13 -6.51 -4.66
N LEU A 176 -6.73 -7.22 -3.60
CA LEU A 176 -7.62 -7.87 -2.65
C LEU A 176 -7.07 -7.66 -1.23
N VAL A 177 -7.88 -7.13 -0.33
CA VAL A 177 -7.52 -7.03 1.11
C VAL A 177 -7.66 -8.42 1.74
N PRO A 178 -6.62 -8.97 2.39
CA PRO A 178 -6.64 -10.34 2.90
C PRO A 178 -7.32 -10.46 4.29
N ASP A 179 -8.51 -9.91 4.45
CA ASP A 179 -9.32 -9.99 5.68
C ASP A 179 -10.33 -11.16 5.65
N ASP A 180 -11.10 -11.33 6.72
CA ASP A 180 -12.08 -12.42 6.86
C ASP A 180 -13.12 -12.49 5.73
N THR A 181 -13.41 -11.37 5.07
CA THR A 181 -14.45 -11.30 4.04
C THR A 181 -14.05 -12.08 2.78
N VAL A 182 -12.74 -12.30 2.57
CA VAL A 182 -12.24 -12.98 1.37
C VAL A 182 -12.18 -14.50 1.51
N GLN A 183 -12.46 -15.05 2.70
CA GLN A 183 -12.46 -16.48 2.95
C GLN A 183 -13.38 -17.24 1.99
N GLN A 184 -14.57 -16.71 1.71
CA GLN A 184 -15.52 -17.34 0.78
C GLN A 184 -14.99 -17.41 -0.65
N ARG A 185 -14.21 -16.40 -1.08
CA ARG A 185 -13.62 -16.34 -2.42
C ARG A 185 -12.42 -17.27 -2.56
N LEU A 186 -11.56 -17.34 -1.53
CA LEU A 186 -10.32 -18.13 -1.58
C LEU A 186 -10.53 -19.60 -1.19
N GLY A 187 -11.57 -19.89 -0.41
CA GLY A 187 -11.75 -21.16 0.27
C GLY A 187 -10.90 -21.26 1.54
N GLY A 188 -11.37 -22.04 2.52
CA GLY A 188 -10.80 -22.04 3.88
C GLY A 188 -9.35 -22.55 3.99
N SER A 189 -8.85 -23.35 3.04
CA SER A 189 -7.44 -23.79 3.04
C SER A 189 -6.50 -22.69 2.56
N VAL A 190 -6.80 -22.07 1.42
CA VAL A 190 -6.01 -20.96 0.86
C VAL A 190 -6.06 -19.75 1.78
N PHE A 191 -7.23 -19.45 2.35
CA PHE A 191 -7.37 -18.36 3.31
C PHE A 191 -6.47 -18.55 4.53
N ARG A 192 -6.46 -19.74 5.15
CA ARG A 192 -5.55 -20.03 6.28
C ARG A 192 -4.09 -19.91 5.89
N LEU A 193 -3.71 -20.42 4.72
CA LEU A 193 -2.33 -20.29 4.23
C LEU A 193 -1.93 -18.82 3.99
N LEU A 194 -2.87 -17.98 3.54
CA LEU A 194 -2.65 -16.55 3.38
C LEU A 194 -2.48 -15.84 4.74
N GLN A 195 -3.28 -16.20 5.75
CA GLN A 195 -3.10 -15.71 7.12
C GLN A 195 -1.76 -16.17 7.71
N ASP A 196 -1.35 -17.42 7.47
CA ASP A 196 -0.05 -17.93 7.89
C ASP A 196 1.10 -17.17 7.24
N ALA A 197 1.00 -16.88 5.94
CA ALA A 197 1.97 -16.06 5.22
C ALA A 197 2.08 -14.66 5.83
N ARG A 198 0.95 -13.99 6.13
CA ARG A 198 0.92 -12.68 6.80
C ARG A 198 1.62 -12.72 8.16
N ARG A 199 1.34 -13.74 8.99
CA ARG A 199 2.02 -13.94 10.28
C ARG A 199 3.53 -14.12 10.14
N ARG A 200 3.98 -14.93 9.18
CA ARG A 200 5.41 -15.15 8.91
C ARG A 200 6.11 -13.88 8.44
N VAL A 201 5.45 -13.08 7.59
CA VAL A 201 5.98 -11.77 7.15
C VAL A 201 6.09 -10.81 8.33
N ALA A 202 5.04 -10.64 9.12
CA ALA A 202 5.05 -9.77 10.29
C ALA A 202 6.19 -10.16 11.27
N ALA A 203 6.33 -11.45 11.57
CA ALA A 203 7.40 -11.95 12.43
C ALA A 203 8.80 -11.72 11.82
N ALA A 204 8.96 -11.90 10.51
CA ALA A 204 10.22 -11.65 9.82
C ALA A 204 10.61 -10.17 9.84
N VAL A 205 9.67 -9.28 9.54
CA VAL A 205 9.85 -7.82 9.58
C VAL A 205 10.22 -7.38 10.99
N GLN A 206 9.44 -7.77 12.00
CA GLN A 206 9.74 -7.45 13.40
C GLN A 206 11.14 -7.91 13.83
N ALA A 207 11.51 -9.17 13.50
CA ALA A 207 12.84 -9.69 13.78
C ALA A 207 13.94 -8.94 13.00
N ASP A 208 13.63 -8.49 11.78
CA ASP A 208 14.60 -7.80 10.94
C ASP A 208 14.98 -6.43 11.51
N HIS A 209 14.01 -5.72 12.10
CA HIS A 209 14.24 -4.42 12.74
C HIS A 209 14.72 -4.50 14.19
N GLY A 210 14.56 -5.66 14.83
CA GLY A 210 14.86 -5.80 16.26
C GLY A 210 13.90 -4.99 17.14
N VAL A 211 12.66 -4.77 16.69
CA VAL A 211 11.64 -4.03 17.46
C VAL A 211 10.74 -4.99 18.24
N HIS A 212 10.27 -4.55 19.41
CA HIS A 212 9.43 -5.38 20.28
C HIS A 212 7.96 -5.40 19.86
N GLU A 213 7.46 -4.27 19.37
CA GLU A 213 6.09 -4.12 18.92
C GLU A 213 6.08 -3.52 17.53
N LEU A 214 5.29 -4.14 16.65
CA LEU A 214 5.05 -3.67 15.31
C LEU A 214 3.62 -4.05 14.92
N TYR A 215 2.89 -3.13 14.32
CA TYR A 215 1.49 -3.34 13.99
C TYR A 215 1.29 -3.31 12.47
N GLU A 216 0.47 -4.23 11.96
CA GLU A 216 0.06 -4.20 10.56
C GLU A 216 -0.87 -3.00 10.33
N SER A 217 -0.42 -2.03 9.51
CA SER A 217 -1.20 -0.85 9.14
C SER A 217 -2.07 -1.10 7.91
N GLY A 218 -1.66 -2.04 7.05
CA GLY A 218 -2.46 -2.51 5.92
C GLY A 218 -1.79 -3.67 5.19
N SER A 219 -2.58 -4.38 4.37
CA SER A 219 -2.06 -5.37 3.45
C SER A 219 -2.95 -5.54 2.22
N LEU A 220 -2.32 -5.90 1.11
CA LEU A 220 -2.98 -6.18 -0.17
C LEU A 220 -2.32 -7.40 -0.80
N VAL A 221 -3.15 -8.31 -1.31
CA VAL A 221 -2.72 -9.26 -2.33
C VAL A 221 -2.99 -8.63 -3.69
N THR A 222 -1.93 -8.46 -4.48
CA THR A 222 -2.02 -7.82 -5.80
C THR A 222 -1.68 -8.83 -6.88
N ARG A 223 -2.54 -8.87 -7.90
CA ARG A 223 -2.33 -9.55 -9.18
C ARG A 223 -2.01 -8.49 -10.23
N LEU A 224 -0.84 -8.59 -10.85
CA LEU A 224 -0.49 -7.81 -12.05
C LEU A 224 -0.53 -8.71 -13.28
N GLN A 225 -1.12 -8.23 -14.36
CA GLN A 225 -1.23 -8.93 -15.64
C GLN A 225 -0.72 -8.04 -16.78
N ALA A 226 0.05 -8.63 -17.69
CA ALA A 226 0.46 -7.94 -18.93
C ALA A 226 -0.69 -7.82 -19.93
N ASP A 227 -1.50 -8.88 -20.03
CA ASP A 227 -2.70 -8.96 -20.86
C ASP A 227 -3.91 -8.92 -19.93
N PHE A 228 -4.60 -7.78 -19.88
CA PHE A 228 -5.77 -7.55 -19.06
C PHE A 228 -6.93 -7.07 -19.92
N PRO A 229 -8.16 -7.48 -19.61
CA PRO A 229 -9.33 -7.12 -20.41
C PRO A 229 -9.68 -5.64 -20.21
N ASP A 230 -10.17 -5.01 -21.27
CA ASP A 230 -10.97 -3.79 -21.16
C ASP A 230 -12.43 -4.20 -20.98
N ASP A 231 -12.85 -4.37 -19.71
CA ASP A 231 -14.17 -4.88 -19.36
C ASP A 231 -14.93 -3.99 -18.34
N MET A 232 -16.13 -4.42 -17.94
CA MET A 232 -16.99 -3.63 -17.03
C MET A 232 -16.48 -3.54 -15.58
N TRP A 233 -15.39 -4.24 -15.24
CA TRP A 233 -14.72 -4.19 -13.95
C TRP A 233 -13.50 -3.27 -13.96
N GLU A 234 -13.12 -2.71 -15.11
CA GLU A 234 -12.15 -1.62 -15.21
C GLU A 234 -12.73 -0.35 -14.60
N VAL A 235 -12.03 0.23 -13.61
CA VAL A 235 -12.51 1.43 -12.90
C VAL A 235 -11.62 2.65 -13.12
N ASN A 236 -10.43 2.51 -13.69
CA ASN A 236 -9.54 3.63 -13.99
C ASN A 236 -8.55 3.31 -15.14
N HIS A 237 -8.96 3.64 -16.36
CA HIS A 237 -8.15 3.47 -17.57
C HIS A 237 -6.85 4.27 -17.59
N SER A 238 -6.73 5.31 -16.75
CA SER A 238 -5.54 6.16 -16.65
C SER A 238 -4.55 5.66 -15.60
N HIS A 239 -4.91 4.62 -14.82
CA HIS A 239 -4.05 4.13 -13.75
C HIS A 239 -2.82 3.41 -14.30
N ILE A 240 -1.66 3.86 -13.82
CA ILE A 240 -0.36 3.30 -14.16
C ILE A 240 0.24 2.66 -12.91
N TYR A 241 0.09 1.34 -12.78
CA TYR A 241 0.56 0.60 -11.60
C TYR A 241 2.09 0.62 -11.42
N TRP A 242 2.84 0.99 -12.46
CA TRP A 242 4.31 1.04 -12.46
C TRP A 242 4.87 2.44 -12.18
N ASN A 243 4.03 3.38 -11.70
CA ASN A 243 4.48 4.70 -11.29
C ASN A 243 5.39 4.64 -10.04
N PRO A 244 6.52 5.38 -10.05
CA PRO A 244 7.35 5.53 -8.86
C PRO A 244 6.63 6.21 -7.71
N HIS A 245 6.83 5.69 -6.50
CA HIS A 245 6.24 6.21 -5.28
C HIS A 245 7.04 5.83 -4.02
N VAL A 246 6.67 6.45 -2.92
CA VAL A 246 7.18 6.27 -1.57
C VAL A 246 6.01 5.93 -0.67
N ASP A 247 6.07 4.78 -0.02
CA ASP A 247 4.95 4.25 0.77
C ASP A 247 4.54 5.19 1.91
N LYS A 248 5.50 5.75 2.63
CA LYS A 248 5.24 6.72 3.71
C LYS A 248 4.68 8.04 3.18
N ALA A 249 4.94 8.38 1.91
CA ALA A 249 4.34 9.55 1.28
C ALA A 249 2.85 9.31 0.94
N ASN A 250 2.49 8.06 0.59
CA ASN A 250 1.11 7.67 0.35
C ASN A 250 0.29 7.58 1.64
N ILE A 251 0.84 6.93 2.68
CA ILE A 251 0.22 6.82 4.00
C ILE A 251 1.28 7.14 5.07
N PRO A 252 1.16 8.29 5.78
CA PRO A 252 2.18 8.75 6.73
C PRO A 252 2.50 7.76 7.85
N SER A 253 1.55 6.90 8.23
CA SER A 253 1.73 5.90 9.29
C SER A 253 2.59 4.70 8.89
N TYR A 254 2.95 4.56 7.62
CA TYR A 254 3.81 3.48 7.14
C TYR A 254 5.26 3.76 7.53
N ASP A 255 5.77 3.01 8.51
CA ASP A 255 7.16 3.06 8.93
C ASP A 255 8.01 2.05 8.15
N PHE A 256 7.42 0.88 7.87
CA PHE A 256 8.08 -0.20 7.13
C PHE A 256 7.14 -0.85 6.12
N SER A 257 7.73 -1.33 5.03
CA SER A 257 7.06 -2.01 3.93
C SER A 257 7.62 -3.40 3.73
N ALA A 258 6.78 -4.33 3.31
CA ALA A 258 7.14 -5.70 3.03
C ALA A 258 6.40 -6.24 1.81
N LEU A 259 7.12 -6.91 0.91
CA LEU A 259 6.60 -7.59 -0.27
C LEU A 259 7.01 -9.05 -0.25
N LEU A 260 6.04 -9.94 -0.09
CA LEU A 260 6.22 -11.38 -0.24
C LEU A 260 5.79 -11.81 -1.64
N TYR A 261 6.75 -12.22 -2.47
CA TYR A 261 6.48 -12.68 -3.83
C TYR A 261 5.95 -14.12 -3.80
N LEU A 262 4.85 -14.36 -4.51
CA LEU A 262 4.16 -15.66 -4.52
C LEU A 262 4.51 -16.48 -5.75
N ASN A 263 5.10 -15.88 -6.77
CA ASN A 263 5.57 -16.56 -7.97
C ASN A 263 6.81 -15.90 -8.58
N ASP A 264 7.51 -16.67 -9.41
CA ASP A 264 8.80 -16.27 -9.99
C ASP A 264 8.68 -15.40 -11.25
N GLY A 265 9.51 -14.35 -11.31
CA GLY A 265 9.69 -13.51 -12.50
C GLY A 265 10.75 -14.05 -13.48
N ARG A 266 11.30 -13.14 -14.29
CA ARG A 266 12.39 -13.40 -15.26
C ARG A 266 12.13 -14.59 -16.19
N GLY A 267 10.93 -14.64 -16.74
CA GLY A 267 10.52 -15.59 -17.76
C GLY A 267 10.01 -16.93 -17.23
N LYS A 268 9.99 -17.17 -15.91
CA LYS A 268 9.45 -18.42 -15.35
C LYS A 268 7.91 -18.41 -15.28
N HIS A 269 7.31 -17.40 -14.67
CA HIS A 269 5.85 -17.20 -14.72
C HIS A 269 5.45 -15.88 -15.38
N PHE A 270 6.33 -14.89 -15.36
CA PHE A 270 6.12 -13.60 -16.00
C PHE A 270 7.45 -12.94 -16.40
N GLU A 271 7.37 -11.98 -17.32
CA GLU A 271 8.48 -11.15 -17.79
C GLU A 271 8.20 -9.68 -17.44
N GLY A 272 9.23 -8.91 -17.11
CA GLY A 272 9.08 -7.62 -16.41
C GLY A 272 8.70 -7.82 -14.93
N GLY A 273 8.01 -6.87 -14.32
CA GLY A 273 7.50 -7.02 -12.95
C GLY A 273 8.56 -7.04 -11.82
N ASP A 274 9.83 -6.84 -12.14
CA ASP A 274 10.89 -6.66 -11.14
C ASP A 274 10.61 -5.39 -10.32
N PHE A 275 10.93 -5.43 -9.03
CA PHE A 275 10.85 -4.26 -8.16
C PHE A 275 12.14 -3.46 -8.28
N ALA A 276 12.06 -2.14 -8.40
CA ALA A 276 13.22 -1.27 -8.56
C ALA A 276 13.17 -0.14 -7.54
N PHE A 277 14.23 -0.02 -6.72
CA PHE A 277 14.51 1.19 -5.97
C PHE A 277 15.19 2.20 -6.89
N VAL A 278 14.72 3.45 -6.85
CA VAL A 278 15.15 4.55 -7.70
C VAL A 278 16.12 5.44 -6.93
N ASP A 279 17.39 5.05 -6.91
CA ASP A 279 18.41 5.73 -6.09
C ASP A 279 18.98 6.98 -6.77
N ALA A 280 19.45 7.93 -5.97
CA ALA A 280 20.01 9.18 -6.46
C ALA A 280 21.40 9.03 -7.12
N ASP A 281 22.07 7.90 -6.95
CA ASP A 281 23.45 7.66 -7.43
C ASP A 281 23.54 7.25 -8.91
N GLY A 282 22.43 7.33 -9.64
CA GLY A 282 22.35 6.95 -11.05
C GLY A 282 22.22 5.44 -11.29
N THR A 283 22.10 4.61 -10.25
CA THR A 283 21.89 3.17 -10.37
C THR A 283 20.58 2.74 -9.70
N ASP A 284 19.69 2.09 -10.44
CA ASP A 284 18.50 1.47 -9.85
C ASP A 284 18.85 0.11 -9.23
N ARG A 285 18.35 -0.14 -8.02
CA ARG A 285 18.58 -1.39 -7.30
C ARG A 285 17.39 -2.29 -7.49
N VAL A 286 17.58 -3.39 -8.20
CA VAL A 286 16.51 -4.23 -8.72
C VAL A 286 16.40 -5.53 -7.92
N VAL A 287 15.18 -5.90 -7.55
CA VAL A 287 14.85 -7.17 -6.89
C VAL A 287 14.02 -8.01 -7.85
N ALA A 288 14.56 -9.15 -8.24
CA ALA A 288 13.83 -10.16 -9.00
C ALA A 288 12.78 -10.86 -8.12
N PRO A 289 11.52 -10.96 -8.54
CA PRO A 289 10.50 -11.76 -7.85
C PRO A 289 10.84 -13.25 -7.88
N ALA A 290 10.71 -13.92 -6.75
CA ALA A 290 10.85 -15.36 -6.63
C ALA A 290 9.86 -15.89 -5.58
N CYS A 291 9.31 -17.08 -5.79
CA CYS A 291 8.40 -17.67 -4.81
C CYS A 291 9.03 -17.68 -3.40
N GLY A 292 8.30 -17.18 -2.41
CA GLY A 292 8.71 -17.18 -1.01
C GLY A 292 9.82 -16.18 -0.68
N ARG A 293 10.24 -15.35 -1.63
CA ARG A 293 11.15 -14.23 -1.39
C ARG A 293 10.39 -13.10 -0.71
N LEU A 294 10.92 -12.63 0.40
CA LEU A 294 10.44 -11.47 1.12
C LEU A 294 11.44 -10.33 0.96
N LEU A 295 10.95 -9.20 0.46
CA LEU A 295 11.63 -7.90 0.48
C LEU A 295 11.02 -7.06 1.59
N SER A 296 11.83 -6.56 2.52
CA SER A 296 11.41 -5.59 3.55
C SER A 296 12.31 -4.35 3.51
N PHE A 297 11.75 -3.18 3.78
CA PHE A 297 12.48 -1.91 3.72
C PHE A 297 11.79 -0.83 4.56
N SER A 298 12.53 0.21 4.95
CA SER A 298 11.95 1.41 5.57
C SER A 298 11.16 2.23 4.54
N SER A 299 9.98 2.72 4.90
CA SER A 299 9.02 3.24 3.90
C SER A 299 9.28 4.68 3.40
N GLY A 300 10.38 5.32 3.79
CA GLY A 300 10.69 6.73 3.55
C GLY A 300 11.24 7.05 2.15
N LEU A 301 11.59 8.33 1.92
CA LEU A 301 12.11 8.82 0.63
C LEU A 301 13.44 8.16 0.22
N GLU A 302 14.17 7.55 1.15
CA GLU A 302 15.37 6.76 0.85
C GLU A 302 15.06 5.49 0.04
N ASN A 303 13.79 5.10 -0.02
CA ASN A 303 13.30 3.95 -0.75
C ASN A 303 12.20 4.34 -1.74
N LEU A 304 12.40 5.44 -2.51
CA LEU A 304 11.61 5.67 -3.73
C LEU A 304 11.70 4.42 -4.61
N HIS A 305 10.55 3.91 -5.06
CA HIS A 305 10.53 2.65 -5.77
C HIS A 305 9.37 2.56 -6.75
N HIS A 306 9.47 1.60 -7.66
CA HIS A 306 8.37 1.20 -8.54
C HIS A 306 8.47 -0.28 -8.88
N VAL A 307 7.37 -0.85 -9.38
CA VAL A 307 7.40 -2.11 -10.10
C VAL A 307 7.65 -1.82 -11.57
N ARG A 308 8.50 -2.60 -12.25
CA ARG A 308 8.67 -2.51 -13.70
C ARG A 308 7.42 -3.07 -14.39
N GLN A 309 7.02 -2.45 -15.50
CA GLN A 309 5.89 -2.90 -16.27
C GLN A 309 6.06 -4.38 -16.67
N LEU A 310 5.00 -5.17 -16.48
CA LEU A 310 4.96 -6.54 -17.00
C LEU A 310 4.81 -6.50 -18.52
N SER A 311 5.58 -7.33 -19.21
CA SER A 311 5.45 -7.55 -20.65
C SER A 311 4.80 -8.88 -21.00
N HIS A 312 4.80 -9.83 -20.06
CA HIS A 312 4.16 -11.13 -20.24
C HIS A 312 3.79 -11.77 -18.90
N GLY A 313 2.74 -12.60 -18.88
CA GLY A 313 2.39 -13.42 -17.73
C GLY A 313 1.64 -12.68 -16.62
N THR A 314 1.58 -13.33 -15.43
CA THR A 314 0.86 -12.83 -14.25
C THR A 314 1.78 -12.85 -13.03
N ARG A 315 1.83 -11.76 -12.27
CA ARG A 315 2.59 -11.63 -11.02
C ARG A 315 1.65 -11.55 -9.83
N PHE A 316 1.95 -12.31 -8.78
CA PHE A 316 1.24 -12.26 -7.50
C PHE A 316 2.20 -11.84 -6.38
N VAL A 317 1.76 -10.88 -5.56
CA VAL A 317 2.51 -10.42 -4.39
C VAL A 317 1.56 -10.17 -3.23
N LEU A 318 1.98 -10.52 -2.02
CA LEU A 318 1.38 -10.02 -0.78
C LEU A 318 2.22 -8.81 -0.32
N ALA A 319 1.64 -7.62 -0.43
CA ALA A 319 2.18 -6.39 0.12
C ALA A 319 1.62 -6.16 1.52
N MET A 320 2.49 -5.78 2.45
CA MET A 320 2.14 -5.47 3.83
C MET A 320 2.89 -4.20 4.26
N TRP A 321 2.20 -3.34 4.99
CA TRP A 321 2.77 -2.13 5.57
C TRP A 321 2.60 -2.15 7.07
N PHE A 322 3.61 -1.66 7.77
CA PHE A 322 3.69 -1.71 9.21
C PHE A 322 3.88 -0.32 9.79
N THR A 323 3.30 -0.14 10.98
CA THR A 323 3.42 1.08 11.76
C THR A 323 3.96 0.76 13.15
N CYS A 324 4.73 1.69 13.69
CA CYS A 324 5.18 1.66 15.07
C CYS A 324 4.13 2.17 16.06
N SER A 325 3.06 2.81 15.59
CA SER A 325 1.99 3.32 16.45
C SER A 325 0.79 2.40 16.44
N LYS A 326 0.38 1.95 17.62
CA LYS A 326 -0.82 1.13 17.79
C LYS A 326 -2.10 1.81 17.27
N ASP A 327 -2.15 3.14 17.34
CA ASP A 327 -3.32 3.92 16.90
C ASP A 327 -3.57 3.81 15.39
N HIS A 328 -2.54 3.43 14.63
CA HIS A 328 -2.62 3.21 13.19
C HIS A 328 -2.61 1.73 12.82
N ALA A 329 -2.72 0.82 13.80
CA ALA A 329 -2.96 -0.59 13.52
C ALA A 329 -4.27 -0.77 12.75
N HIS A 330 -4.32 -1.74 11.83
CA HIS A 330 -5.54 -2.04 11.10
C HIS A 330 -6.43 -2.99 11.91
N GLU A 331 -7.63 -2.52 12.28
CA GLU A 331 -8.53 -3.23 13.20
C GLU A 331 -8.86 -4.65 12.72
N SER A 332 -9.33 -4.82 11.49
CA SER A 332 -9.72 -6.14 10.94
C SER A 332 -8.56 -7.03 10.51
N LEU A 333 -7.34 -6.50 10.45
CA LEU A 333 -6.14 -7.25 10.06
C LEU A 333 -5.28 -7.60 11.28
N THR A 334 -5.68 -7.16 12.48
CA THR A 334 -4.95 -7.45 13.71
C THR A 334 -4.97 -8.95 13.98
N LEU A 335 -3.80 -9.58 13.84
CA LEU A 335 -3.58 -11.03 13.94
C LEU A 335 -4.06 -11.67 15.27
N ALA A 336 -4.28 -10.86 16.31
CA ALA A 336 -4.79 -11.30 17.63
C ALA A 336 -6.25 -11.78 17.60
N HIS A 337 -7.10 -11.32 16.67
CA HIS A 337 -8.51 -11.73 16.62
C HIS A 337 -8.73 -13.19 16.17
N HIS A 338 -7.69 -13.86 15.67
CA HIS A 338 -7.81 -15.24 15.19
C HIS A 338 -7.58 -16.30 16.26
N GLU A 339 -6.77 -16.02 17.29
CA GLU A 339 -6.49 -17.00 18.35
C GLU A 339 -7.70 -17.22 19.28
N GLU A 340 -8.53 -16.20 19.51
CA GLU A 340 -9.74 -16.34 20.34
C GLU A 340 -10.88 -17.08 19.62
N ARG A 341 -10.94 -17.04 18.28
CA ARG A 341 -12.01 -17.67 17.51
C ARG A 341 -11.77 -19.17 17.27
N ASP A 342 -10.51 -19.60 17.19
CA ASP A 342 -10.14 -21.02 17.09
C ASP A 342 -10.20 -21.76 18.45
N GLY A 343 -10.35 -21.03 19.56
CA GLY A 343 -10.46 -21.57 20.92
C GLY A 343 -11.87 -22.04 21.34
N ASN A 344 -12.92 -21.61 20.64
CA ASN A 344 -14.29 -22.08 20.83
C ASN A 344 -14.68 -23.00 19.67
N GLY A 345 -14.38 -24.29 19.80
CA GLY A 345 -14.79 -25.31 18.85
C GLY A 345 -16.31 -25.41 18.75
N GLU A 346 -16.90 -24.73 17.77
CA GLU A 346 -18.22 -25.11 17.25
C GLU A 346 -18.07 -26.29 16.29
N ASP A 347 -18.75 -27.38 16.63
CA ASP A 347 -18.75 -28.66 15.91
C ASP A 347 -19.24 -28.49 14.45
N PRO A 348 -18.41 -28.82 13.43
CA PRO A 348 -18.81 -28.75 12.02
C PRO A 348 -19.98 -29.67 11.65
N ALA A 349 -20.40 -30.58 12.53
CA ALA A 349 -21.55 -31.45 12.31
C ALA A 349 -22.91 -30.75 12.43
N ALA A 350 -23.00 -29.57 13.06
CA ALA A 350 -24.27 -28.88 13.30
C ALA A 350 -24.84 -28.13 12.07
N LEU A 351 -24.07 -27.94 11.00
CA LEU A 351 -24.52 -27.28 9.76
C LEU A 351 -25.10 -28.22 8.70
N ARG A 352 -25.21 -29.53 8.97
CA ARG A 352 -25.56 -30.53 7.95
C ARG A 352 -27.06 -30.84 7.81
N ASP A 353 -27.91 -30.34 8.71
CA ASP A 353 -29.34 -30.70 8.78
C ASP A 353 -30.33 -29.53 8.58
N GLN A 354 -29.89 -28.40 8.00
CA GLN A 354 -30.84 -27.38 7.58
C GLN A 354 -31.38 -27.67 6.17
N PRO A 355 -32.72 -27.76 5.97
CA PRO A 355 -33.28 -27.97 4.64
C PRO A 355 -33.00 -26.76 3.74
N ALA A 356 -32.62 -27.04 2.50
CA ALA A 356 -32.36 -26.02 1.48
C ALA A 356 -33.53 -25.04 1.36
N ALA A 357 -33.23 -23.74 1.43
CA ALA A 357 -34.21 -22.70 1.16
C ALA A 357 -34.73 -22.82 -0.29
N PRO A 358 -36.04 -22.61 -0.53
CA PRO A 358 -36.60 -22.70 -1.87
C PRO A 358 -36.10 -21.55 -2.75
N SER A 359 -35.91 -21.85 -4.03
CA SER A 359 -35.50 -20.92 -5.08
C SER A 359 -36.52 -19.78 -5.24
N PRO A 360 -36.09 -18.50 -5.38
CA PRO A 360 -37.02 -17.40 -5.57
C PRO A 360 -37.51 -17.38 -7.03
N SER A 361 -38.83 -17.46 -7.16
CA SER A 361 -39.57 -17.16 -8.38
C SER A 361 -39.43 -15.69 -8.77
N THR A 362 -39.41 -15.46 -10.08
CA THR A 362 -39.52 -14.17 -10.77
C THR A 362 -40.56 -13.23 -10.17
N GLY A 363 -40.16 -12.01 -9.79
CA GLY A 363 -41.08 -10.89 -9.57
C GLY A 363 -40.59 -9.79 -8.63
N LEU A 364 -40.35 -8.61 -9.22
CA LEU A 364 -40.44 -7.26 -8.62
C LEU A 364 -39.34 -6.78 -7.65
N LEU A 365 -38.42 -6.02 -8.24
CA LEU A 365 -37.73 -4.81 -7.76
C LEU A 365 -38.01 -4.38 -6.31
N GLY A 366 -37.00 -4.58 -5.45
CA GLY A 366 -36.87 -3.91 -4.15
C GLY A 366 -35.39 -3.84 -3.79
N SER A 367 -34.82 -2.64 -3.74
CA SER A 367 -33.41 -2.38 -3.45
C SER A 367 -33.02 -2.88 -2.07
N TRP A 368 -32.01 -3.74 -2.00
CA TRP A 368 -31.29 -4.07 -0.77
C TRP A 368 -29.83 -3.65 -0.94
N SER A 369 -29.46 -2.59 -0.22
CA SER A 369 -28.10 -2.07 -0.09
C SER A 369 -27.34 -2.87 0.96
N GLY A 370 -26.54 -3.85 0.50
CA GLY A 370 -25.52 -4.49 1.31
C GLY A 370 -24.24 -3.66 1.28
N GLY A 371 -23.88 -3.06 2.41
CA GLY A 371 -22.63 -2.32 2.57
C GLY A 371 -21.42 -3.25 2.53
N PHE A 372 -20.53 -3.01 1.58
CA PHE A 372 -19.23 -3.67 1.45
C PHE A 372 -18.14 -2.60 1.31
N LEU A 373 -17.04 -2.80 2.05
CA LEU A 373 -15.84 -1.99 2.01
C LEU A 373 -15.22 -2.06 0.60
N SER A 374 -15.37 -0.99 -0.15
CA SER A 374 -14.55 -0.66 -1.32
C SER A 374 -13.38 0.19 -0.84
N LEU A 375 -12.15 -0.29 -0.95
CA LEU A 375 -10.95 0.52 -0.77
C LEU A 375 -10.46 0.97 -2.15
N PHE A 376 -10.96 2.14 -2.54
CA PHE A 376 -10.39 3.16 -3.44
C PHE A 376 -10.17 2.93 -4.93
N GLY A 377 -10.86 3.80 -5.69
CA GLY A 377 -10.41 4.41 -6.94
C GLY A 377 -11.57 4.67 -7.90
N PHE A 378 -12.25 5.81 -7.76
CA PHE A 378 -13.16 6.35 -8.78
C PHE A 378 -12.73 7.79 -9.11
N GLY A 379 -12.78 8.08 -10.42
CA GLY A 379 -12.46 9.33 -11.08
C GLY A 379 -12.32 9.05 -12.58
#